data_AF-A0A871YCD1-F1
#
_entry.id   AF-A0A871YCD1-F1
#
_cell.length_a   1.000
_cell.length_b   1.000
_cell.length_c   1.000
_cell.angle_alpha   90.00
_cell.angle_beta   90.00
_cell.angle_gamma   90.00
#
_symmetry.space_group_name_H-M   'P 1'
#
loop_
_entity.id
_entity.type
_entity.pdbx_description
1 polymer ?
#
loop_
_entity_poly.entity_id
_entity_poly.type
_entity_poly.pdbx_seq_one_letter_code
_entity_poly.pdbx_strand_id
1 'polypeptide(L)'
;MKEDVLEQVVEDFLQNQGYFTRHNLKFRPDPLHADFISKQDSVPSDIDVIGIHPTFSGAEKVIVVSCKSWQSGFNPEGKLKELNKPASGTGKDFWKHFREIWSPKWVEAFQKEVLATTGQSEFTYCIAVSHLTGKLTAEEASILWMDDPTIARNLAGCSLKFITMEEMWHSIVSTVSTTPASSEIGRLAQLMKAAGIS
;
A
#
# COMPACT_ATOMS: atom_id res chain seq x y z
N MET A 1 -2.99 1.99 19.57
CA MET A 1 -1.65 1.92 18.95
C MET A 1 -1.57 3.15 18.04
N LYS A 2 -0.49 3.92 18.10
CA LYS A 2 -0.34 5.10 17.25
C LYS A 2 -0.03 4.61 15.83
N GLU A 3 -0.72 5.13 14.82
CA GLU A 3 -0.49 4.82 13.40
C GLU A 3 0.97 5.12 13.03
N ASP A 4 1.55 4.30 12.14
CA ASP A 4 2.88 4.56 11.60
C ASP A 4 2.89 5.96 10.94
N VAL A 5 4.02 6.67 11.01
CA VAL A 5 4.11 8.02 10.43
C VAL A 5 3.91 7.96 8.91
N LEU A 6 4.34 6.89 8.25
CA LEU A 6 4.12 6.69 6.82
C LEU A 6 2.63 6.54 6.50
N GLU A 7 1.84 5.85 7.34
CA GLU A 7 0.39 5.73 7.18
C GLU A 7 -0.30 7.10 7.26
N GLN A 8 0.11 7.95 8.22
CA GLN A 8 -0.41 9.31 8.34
C GLN A 8 -0.03 10.20 7.14
N VAL A 9 1.17 10.03 6.59
CA VAL A 9 1.60 10.75 5.38
C VAL A 9 0.81 10.28 4.16
N VAL A 10 0.58 8.98 4.02
CA VAL A 10 -0.27 8.41 2.96
C VAL A 10 -1.70 8.96 3.07
N GLU A 11 -2.27 9.03 4.27
CA GLU A 11 -3.59 9.62 4.48
C GLU A 11 -3.64 11.07 3.98
N ASP A 12 -2.73 11.93 4.43
CA ASP A 12 -2.69 13.33 4.00
C ASP A 12 -2.49 13.48 2.50
N PHE A 13 -1.64 12.65 1.92
CA PHE A 13 -1.41 12.60 0.48
C PHE A 13 -2.71 12.27 -0.28
N LEU A 14 -3.48 11.28 0.18
CA LEU A 14 -4.74 10.88 -0.44
C LEU A 14 -5.86 11.91 -0.19
N GLN A 15 -5.99 12.45 1.02
CA GLN A 15 -7.00 13.46 1.35
C GLN A 15 -6.79 14.76 0.56
N ASN A 16 -5.54 15.19 0.37
CA ASN A 16 -5.21 16.32 -0.48
C ASN A 16 -5.62 16.12 -1.96
N GLN A 17 -5.79 14.87 -2.37
CA GLN A 17 -6.29 14.50 -3.70
C GLN A 17 -7.81 14.26 -3.73
N GLY A 18 -8.52 14.47 -2.61
CA GLY A 18 -9.98 14.34 -2.53
C GLY A 18 -10.50 12.96 -2.13
N TYR A 19 -9.63 12.04 -1.70
CA TYR A 19 -10.05 10.72 -1.22
C TYR A 19 -10.52 10.78 0.23
N PHE A 20 -11.55 10.00 0.55
CA PHE A 20 -11.91 9.67 1.93
C PHE A 20 -11.14 8.43 2.38
N THR A 21 -10.48 8.50 3.53
CA THR A 21 -9.55 7.48 4.00
C THR A 21 -10.06 6.66 5.17
N ARG A 22 -9.61 5.41 5.29
CA ARG A 22 -9.68 4.57 6.49
C ARG A 22 -8.37 3.82 6.65
N HIS A 23 -8.04 3.49 7.90
CA HIS A 23 -6.82 2.77 8.26
C HIS A 23 -7.11 1.40 8.87
N ASN A 24 -6.08 0.55 8.88
CA ASN A 24 -6.00 -0.67 9.68
C ASN A 24 -7.21 -1.62 9.51
N LEU A 25 -7.62 -1.88 8.26
CA LEU A 25 -8.74 -2.77 7.96
C LEU A 25 -8.30 -4.22 7.97
N LYS A 26 -8.90 -5.01 8.86
CA LYS A 26 -8.46 -6.38 9.09
C LYS A 26 -9.04 -7.33 8.06
N PHE A 27 -8.21 -8.21 7.51
CA PHE A 27 -8.65 -9.32 6.67
C PHE A 27 -7.92 -10.61 7.04
N ARG A 28 -8.59 -11.74 6.78
CA ARG A 28 -8.04 -13.08 7.03
C ARG A 28 -8.72 -14.09 6.10
N PRO A 29 -7.99 -15.10 5.59
CA PRO A 29 -8.58 -16.21 4.85
C PRO A 29 -9.73 -16.86 5.61
N ASP A 30 -10.70 -17.37 4.86
CA ASP A 30 -11.78 -18.19 5.41
C ASP A 30 -11.19 -19.44 6.08
N PRO A 31 -11.48 -19.74 7.36
CA PRO A 31 -11.07 -20.97 8.01
C PRO A 31 -11.54 -22.25 7.29
N LEU A 32 -12.56 -22.17 6.45
CA LEU A 32 -13.07 -23.28 5.62
C LEU A 32 -12.41 -23.36 4.23
N HIS A 33 -11.52 -22.43 3.88
CA HIS A 33 -10.78 -22.48 2.62
C HIS A 33 -9.92 -23.76 2.57
N ALA A 34 -9.89 -24.46 1.43
CA ALA A 34 -9.21 -25.76 1.29
C ALA A 34 -7.73 -25.71 1.68
N ASP A 35 -7.04 -24.63 1.31
CA ASP A 35 -5.62 -24.40 1.64
C ASP A 35 -5.38 -23.70 3.00
N PHE A 36 -6.39 -23.60 3.87
CA PHE A 36 -6.25 -22.95 5.17
C PHE A 36 -5.38 -23.79 6.12
N ILE A 37 -4.34 -23.19 6.66
CA ILE A 37 -3.42 -23.79 7.62
C ILE A 37 -3.49 -22.97 8.90
N SER A 38 -4.20 -23.48 9.91
CA SER A 38 -4.45 -22.77 11.18
C SER A 38 -3.19 -22.12 11.79
N LYS A 39 -2.04 -22.83 11.83
CA LYS A 39 -0.79 -22.27 12.38
C LYS A 39 -0.21 -21.09 11.60
N GLN A 40 -0.56 -20.94 10.33
CA GLN A 40 -0.04 -19.90 9.45
C GLN A 40 -1.07 -18.79 9.19
N ASP A 41 -2.36 -19.14 9.17
CA ASP A 41 -3.41 -18.27 8.66
C ASP A 41 -4.37 -17.72 9.74
N SER A 42 -4.21 -18.11 11.00
CA SER A 42 -5.12 -17.67 12.06
C SER A 42 -4.96 -16.21 12.45
N VAL A 43 -3.81 -15.59 12.17
CA VAL A 43 -3.52 -14.19 12.54
C VAL A 43 -3.92 -13.26 11.37
N PRO A 44 -4.87 -12.32 11.57
CA PRO A 44 -5.26 -11.37 10.53
C PRO A 44 -4.08 -10.58 9.95
N SER A 45 -4.28 -10.07 8.74
CA SER A 45 -3.51 -8.96 8.18
C SER A 45 -4.34 -7.70 8.24
N ASP A 46 -3.67 -6.58 8.07
CA ASP A 46 -4.31 -5.28 7.98
C ASP A 46 -4.02 -4.67 6.60
N ILE A 47 -5.01 -3.98 6.04
CA ILE A 47 -4.82 -2.98 5.00
C ILE A 47 -4.42 -1.71 5.72
N ASP A 48 -3.22 -1.19 5.42
CA ASP A 48 -2.64 -0.07 6.16
C ASP A 48 -3.50 1.19 5.94
N VAL A 49 -3.72 1.57 4.68
CA VAL A 49 -4.62 2.69 4.30
C VAL A 49 -5.48 2.31 3.10
N ILE A 50 -6.76 2.70 3.09
CA ILE A 50 -7.61 2.67 1.90
C ILE A 50 -8.21 4.06 1.67
N GLY A 51 -8.25 4.49 0.41
CA GLY A 51 -8.88 5.73 -0.03
C GLY A 51 -9.97 5.45 -1.05
N ILE A 52 -11.11 6.15 -0.97
CA ILE A 52 -12.15 6.16 -2.00
C ILE A 52 -12.41 7.59 -2.48
N HIS A 53 -12.36 7.81 -3.80
CA HIS A 53 -12.67 9.10 -4.40
C HIS A 53 -14.14 9.13 -4.86
N PRO A 54 -14.92 10.18 -4.54
CA PRO A 54 -16.35 10.21 -4.82
C PRO A 54 -16.69 10.37 -6.31
N THR A 55 -15.80 10.98 -7.10
CA THR A 55 -16.08 11.34 -8.51
C THR A 55 -15.25 10.58 -9.53
N PHE A 56 -14.27 9.78 -9.10
CA PHE A 56 -13.48 8.96 -10.02
C PHE A 56 -14.22 7.66 -10.34
N SER A 57 -13.83 7.03 -11.44
CA SER A 57 -14.32 5.73 -11.92
C SER A 57 -13.17 4.71 -11.92
N GLY A 58 -13.40 3.49 -12.40
CA GLY A 58 -12.34 2.50 -12.62
C GLY A 58 -11.48 2.17 -11.39
N ALA A 59 -10.28 1.66 -11.65
CA ALA A 59 -9.31 1.28 -10.64
C ALA A 59 -8.76 2.48 -9.85
N GLU A 60 -8.81 3.69 -10.40
CA GLU A 60 -8.38 4.91 -9.72
C GLU A 60 -9.39 5.39 -8.67
N LYS A 61 -10.64 4.92 -8.70
CA LYS A 61 -11.64 5.27 -7.68
C LYS A 61 -11.24 4.82 -6.28
N VAL A 62 -10.54 3.69 -6.17
CA VAL A 62 -10.13 3.09 -4.91
C VAL A 62 -8.62 2.90 -4.91
N ILE A 63 -7.94 3.49 -3.94
CA ILE A 63 -6.52 3.28 -3.69
C ILE A 63 -6.36 2.45 -2.43
N VAL A 64 -5.68 1.32 -2.52
CA VAL A 64 -5.39 0.45 -1.38
C VAL A 64 -3.90 0.44 -1.15
N VAL A 65 -3.43 0.89 0.01
CA VAL A 65 -2.02 1.13 0.27
C VAL A 65 -1.49 0.14 1.29
N SER A 66 -0.36 -0.49 0.99
CA SER A 66 0.51 -1.09 2.01
C SER A 66 1.76 -0.25 2.25
N CYS A 67 2.01 0.08 3.50
CA CYS A 67 3.12 0.89 3.96
C CYS A 67 4.32 0.02 4.34
N LYS A 68 5.47 0.25 3.70
CA LYS A 68 6.75 -0.41 4.01
C LYS A 68 7.74 0.67 4.46
N SER A 69 7.68 1.05 5.75
CA SER A 69 8.51 2.08 6.39
C SER A 69 9.97 1.64 6.66
N TRP A 70 10.56 0.87 5.74
CA TRP A 70 11.91 0.31 5.89
C TRP A 70 12.98 1.38 5.74
N GLN A 71 13.79 1.54 6.78
CA GLN A 71 14.85 2.55 6.85
C GLN A 71 15.96 2.34 5.80
N SER A 72 16.25 1.08 5.44
CA SER A 72 17.20 0.74 4.38
C SER A 72 16.67 0.98 2.96
N GLY A 73 15.43 1.45 2.83
CA GLY A 73 14.71 1.56 1.57
C GLY A 73 14.19 0.23 1.06
N PHE A 74 13.52 0.31 -0.09
CA PHE A 74 12.87 -0.82 -0.74
C PHE A 74 13.52 -1.09 -2.10
N ASN A 75 14.02 -2.31 -2.33
CA ASN A 75 14.55 -2.72 -3.63
C ASN A 75 13.51 -3.57 -4.37
N PRO A 76 12.78 -3.04 -5.37
CA PRO A 76 11.70 -3.77 -6.05
C PRO A 76 12.19 -5.02 -6.78
N GLU A 77 13.30 -4.94 -7.50
CA GLU A 77 13.87 -6.06 -8.25
C GLU A 77 14.34 -7.17 -7.31
N GLY A 78 15.08 -6.80 -6.26
CA GLY A 78 15.61 -7.72 -5.27
C GLY A 78 14.47 -8.40 -4.51
N LYS A 79 13.44 -7.65 -4.12
CA LYS A 79 12.30 -8.19 -3.40
C LYS A 79 11.47 -9.14 -4.26
N LEU A 80 11.21 -8.80 -5.52
CA LEU A 80 10.49 -9.68 -6.43
C LEU A 80 11.26 -10.98 -6.71
N LYS A 81 12.59 -10.90 -6.82
CA LYS A 81 13.47 -12.08 -6.90
C LYS A 81 13.40 -12.95 -5.64
N GLU A 82 13.25 -12.36 -4.46
CA GLU A 82 13.07 -13.11 -3.21
C GLU A 82 11.71 -13.80 -3.14
N LEU A 83 10.64 -13.13 -3.57
CA LEU A 83 9.29 -13.70 -3.62
C LEU A 83 9.20 -14.92 -4.55
N ASN A 84 9.94 -14.87 -5.67
CA ASN A 84 9.99 -15.95 -6.65
C ASN A 84 10.89 -17.13 -6.25
N LYS A 85 11.63 -17.05 -5.13
CA LYS A 85 12.43 -18.20 -4.66
C LYS A 85 11.51 -19.25 -4.04
N PRO A 86 11.74 -20.54 -4.32
CA PRO A 86 11.03 -21.61 -3.62
C PRO A 86 11.31 -21.51 -2.12
N ALA A 87 10.30 -21.76 -1.30
CA ALA A 87 10.42 -21.74 0.15
C ALA A 87 11.54 -22.70 0.59
N SER A 88 12.68 -22.16 1.03
CA SER A 88 13.70 -22.99 1.68
C SER A 88 13.18 -23.34 3.06
N GLY A 89 13.20 -24.63 3.43
CA GLY A 89 12.63 -25.16 4.68
C GLY A 89 13.21 -24.59 5.99
N THR A 90 14.06 -23.57 5.93
CA THR A 90 14.68 -22.84 7.06
C THR A 90 14.53 -21.32 6.95
N GLY A 91 13.93 -20.78 5.88
CA GLY A 91 13.84 -19.36 5.58
C GLY A 91 12.56 -18.68 6.05
N LYS A 92 12.63 -17.38 6.33
CA LYS A 92 11.43 -16.53 6.48
C LYS A 92 10.64 -16.60 5.17
N ASP A 93 9.37 -16.94 5.26
CA ASP A 93 8.44 -16.90 4.14
C ASP A 93 8.26 -15.45 3.66
N PHE A 94 9.10 -15.00 2.71
CA PHE A 94 9.11 -13.62 2.21
C PHE A 94 7.74 -13.19 1.68
N TRP A 95 6.97 -14.15 1.14
CA TRP A 95 5.61 -13.93 0.68
C TRP A 95 4.68 -13.40 1.77
N LYS A 96 4.95 -13.64 3.06
CA LYS A 96 4.09 -13.16 4.16
C LYS A 96 3.99 -11.64 4.22
N HIS A 97 5.00 -10.91 3.74
CA HIS A 97 4.99 -9.44 3.69
C HIS A 97 4.11 -8.87 2.56
N PHE A 98 3.71 -9.72 1.62
CA PHE A 98 2.94 -9.39 0.42
C PHE A 98 1.85 -10.44 0.19
N ARG A 99 1.36 -11.07 1.26
CA ARG A 99 0.45 -12.21 1.17
C ARG A 99 -0.84 -11.85 0.44
N GLU A 100 -1.28 -10.60 0.60
CA GLU A 100 -2.44 -9.97 -0.02
C GLU A 100 -2.37 -9.84 -1.54
N ILE A 101 -1.19 -9.96 -2.14
CA ILE A 101 -1.00 -9.99 -3.60
C ILE A 101 -0.30 -11.27 -4.08
N TRP A 102 0.16 -12.13 -3.18
CA TRP A 102 0.96 -13.31 -3.51
C TRP A 102 0.23 -14.64 -3.27
N SER A 103 -0.50 -14.78 -2.16
CA SER A 103 -1.16 -16.03 -1.78
C SER A 103 -2.65 -16.00 -2.13
N PRO A 104 -3.17 -16.91 -2.98
CA PRO A 104 -4.55 -16.84 -3.46
C PRO A 104 -5.62 -16.71 -2.36
N LYS A 105 -5.53 -17.49 -1.28
CA LYS A 105 -6.47 -17.41 -0.14
C LYS A 105 -6.42 -16.08 0.60
N TRP A 106 -5.26 -15.43 0.63
CA TRP A 106 -5.07 -14.12 1.24
C TRP A 106 -5.54 -13.00 0.32
N VAL A 107 -5.31 -13.15 -0.98
CA VAL A 107 -5.83 -12.26 -2.04
C VAL A 107 -7.36 -12.26 -2.02
N GLU A 108 -8.01 -13.43 -1.92
CA GLU A 108 -9.47 -13.53 -1.84
C GLU A 108 -10.02 -12.78 -0.61
N ALA A 109 -9.42 -12.99 0.56
CA ALA A 109 -9.81 -12.29 1.78
C ALA A 109 -9.57 -10.78 1.69
N PHE A 110 -8.45 -10.36 1.10
CA PHE A 110 -8.10 -8.97 0.87
C PHE A 110 -9.10 -8.28 -0.06
N GLN A 111 -9.39 -8.88 -1.23
CA GLN A 111 -10.36 -8.36 -2.20
C GLN A 111 -11.77 -8.30 -1.62
N LYS A 112 -12.15 -9.30 -0.80
CA LYS A 112 -13.43 -9.29 -0.09
C LYS A 112 -13.55 -8.12 0.88
N GLU A 113 -12.48 -7.78 1.61
CA GLU A 113 -12.46 -6.64 2.52
C GLU A 113 -12.51 -5.31 1.77
N VAL A 114 -11.79 -5.18 0.65
CA VAL A 114 -11.85 -4.00 -0.23
C VAL A 114 -13.27 -3.81 -0.78
N LEU A 115 -13.88 -4.89 -1.28
CA LEU A 115 -15.26 -4.87 -1.80
C LEU A 115 -16.26 -4.50 -0.70
N ALA A 116 -16.14 -5.11 0.49
CA ALA A 116 -17.04 -4.82 1.61
C ALA A 116 -16.93 -3.36 2.07
N THR A 117 -15.72 -2.79 2.03
CA THR A 117 -15.46 -1.42 2.48
C THR A 117 -15.86 -0.36 1.45
N THR A 118 -15.66 -0.64 0.16
CA THR A 118 -15.75 0.39 -0.89
C THR A 118 -16.86 0.14 -1.92
N GLY A 119 -17.41 -1.07 -1.97
CA GLY A 119 -18.30 -1.53 -3.01
C GLY A 119 -17.63 -1.70 -4.38
N GLN A 120 -16.30 -1.65 -4.47
CA GLN A 120 -15.55 -1.80 -5.71
C GLN A 120 -14.68 -3.07 -5.69
N SER A 121 -14.60 -3.75 -6.82
CA SER A 121 -13.69 -4.88 -7.05
C SER A 121 -12.43 -4.49 -7.82
N GLU A 122 -12.45 -3.36 -8.52
CA GLU A 122 -11.30 -2.78 -9.21
C GLU A 122 -10.70 -1.68 -8.33
N PHE A 123 -9.37 -1.69 -8.20
CA PHE A 123 -8.64 -0.72 -7.40
C PHE A 123 -7.18 -0.60 -7.84
N THR A 124 -6.49 0.41 -7.35
CA THR A 124 -5.04 0.57 -7.47
C THR A 124 -4.39 0.13 -6.16
N TYR A 125 -3.58 -0.93 -6.22
CA TYR A 125 -2.75 -1.37 -5.10
C TYR A 125 -1.45 -0.56 -5.07
N CYS A 126 -1.24 0.21 -4.02
CA CYS A 126 -0.05 1.04 -3.83
C CYS A 126 0.87 0.43 -2.78
N ILE A 127 2.17 0.39 -3.08
CA ILE A 127 3.21 0.11 -2.11
C ILE A 127 3.89 1.44 -1.76
N ALA A 128 3.55 1.97 -0.58
CA ALA A 128 4.16 3.17 -0.05
C ALA A 128 5.50 2.83 0.62
N VAL A 129 6.57 3.49 0.22
CA VAL A 129 7.94 3.21 0.70
C VAL A 129 8.63 4.48 1.15
N SER A 130 9.54 4.36 2.12
CA SER A 130 10.40 5.50 2.52
C SER A 130 11.22 6.03 1.35
N HIS A 131 11.88 5.14 0.60
CA HIS A 131 12.54 5.43 -0.67
C HIS A 131 12.78 4.12 -1.43
N LEU A 132 12.96 4.23 -2.75
CA LEU A 132 13.40 3.12 -3.59
C LEU A 132 14.92 3.02 -3.59
N THR A 133 15.43 1.79 -3.63
CA THR A 133 16.84 1.50 -3.86
C THR A 133 16.99 0.65 -5.12
N GLY A 134 18.16 0.74 -5.75
CA GLY A 134 18.40 0.15 -7.07
C GLY A 134 18.34 1.21 -8.17
N LYS A 135 18.04 0.78 -9.39
CA LYS A 135 18.06 1.66 -10.57
C LYS A 135 16.69 2.04 -11.10
N LEU A 136 15.65 1.33 -10.66
CA LEU A 136 14.29 1.54 -11.15
C LEU A 136 13.67 2.77 -10.53
N THR A 137 13.00 3.55 -11.37
CA THR A 137 11.99 4.53 -10.96
C THR A 137 10.76 3.83 -10.36
N ALA A 138 9.88 4.59 -9.72
CA ALA A 138 8.62 4.06 -9.17
C ALA A 138 7.72 3.49 -10.28
N GLU A 139 7.67 4.13 -11.44
CA GLU A 139 6.91 3.67 -12.60
C GLU A 139 7.47 2.35 -13.15
N GLU A 140 8.78 2.26 -13.38
CA GLU A 140 9.42 1.02 -13.85
C GLU A 140 9.27 -0.13 -12.85
N ALA A 141 9.36 0.16 -11.55
CA ALA A 141 9.12 -0.82 -10.50
C ALA A 141 7.67 -1.33 -10.50
N SER A 142 6.71 -0.45 -10.77
CA SER A 142 5.28 -0.78 -10.85
C SER A 142 4.99 -1.70 -12.02
N ILE A 143 5.57 -1.39 -13.19
CA ILE A 143 5.48 -2.24 -14.40
C ILE A 143 6.11 -3.60 -14.13
N LEU A 144 7.34 -3.63 -13.60
CA LEU A 144 8.04 -4.88 -13.29
C LEU A 144 7.22 -5.79 -12.36
N TRP A 145 6.60 -5.23 -11.33
CA TRP A 145 5.78 -6.01 -10.40
C TRP A 145 4.47 -6.46 -11.02
N MET A 146 3.85 -5.65 -11.87
CA MET A 146 2.63 -6.04 -12.56
C MET A 146 2.87 -7.09 -13.65
N ASP A 147 4.06 -7.14 -14.23
CA ASP A 147 4.46 -8.16 -15.21
C ASP A 147 4.73 -9.54 -14.58
N ASP A 148 4.84 -9.63 -13.25
CA ASP A 148 4.97 -10.92 -12.56
C ASP A 148 3.67 -11.75 -12.70
N PRO A 149 3.72 -12.99 -13.22
CA PRO A 149 2.53 -13.80 -13.48
C PRO A 149 1.71 -14.18 -12.25
N THR A 150 2.28 -14.11 -11.05
CA THR A 150 1.55 -14.33 -9.80
C THR A 150 0.78 -13.08 -9.43
N ILE A 151 1.44 -11.93 -9.45
CA ILE A 151 0.81 -10.63 -9.15
C ILE A 151 -0.26 -10.30 -10.18
N ALA A 152 0.04 -10.39 -11.48
CA ALA A 152 -0.89 -10.11 -12.58
C ALA A 152 -2.20 -10.90 -12.48
N ARG A 153 -2.10 -12.17 -12.09
CA ARG A 153 -3.25 -13.06 -11.92
C ARG A 153 -4.05 -12.73 -10.66
N ASN A 154 -3.36 -12.45 -9.56
CA ASN A 154 -4.01 -12.16 -8.28
C ASN A 154 -4.66 -10.75 -8.27
N LEU A 155 -4.12 -9.80 -9.03
CA LEU A 155 -4.63 -8.44 -9.20
C LEU A 155 -5.33 -8.24 -10.55
N ALA A 156 -5.94 -9.27 -11.11
CA ALA A 156 -6.65 -9.16 -12.38
C ALA A 156 -7.74 -8.06 -12.31
N GLY A 157 -7.70 -7.11 -13.26
CA GLY A 157 -8.60 -5.94 -13.29
C GLY A 157 -8.20 -4.79 -12.37
N CYS A 158 -7.14 -4.95 -11.56
CA CYS A 158 -6.58 -3.91 -10.71
C CYS A 158 -5.29 -3.35 -11.32
N SER A 159 -4.78 -2.26 -10.76
CA SER A 159 -3.44 -1.73 -11.09
C SER A 159 -2.50 -1.79 -9.89
N LEU A 160 -1.19 -1.70 -10.11
CA LEU A 160 -0.18 -1.65 -9.05
C LEU A 160 0.69 -0.41 -9.22
N LYS A 161 0.99 0.30 -8.13
CA LYS A 161 1.91 1.44 -8.11
C LYS A 161 2.86 1.41 -6.92
N PHE A 162 4.07 1.92 -7.12
CA PHE A 162 4.93 2.36 -6.02
C PHE A 162 4.75 3.86 -5.81
N ILE A 163 4.68 4.29 -4.55
CA ILE A 163 4.70 5.70 -4.17
C ILE A 163 5.77 5.92 -3.11
N THR A 164 6.60 6.95 -3.27
CA THR A 164 7.71 7.23 -2.35
C THR A 164 7.33 8.30 -1.34
N MET A 165 7.99 8.29 -0.17
CA MET A 165 7.85 9.36 0.82
C MET A 165 8.17 10.73 0.22
N GLU A 166 9.17 10.82 -0.65
CA GLU A 166 9.53 12.06 -1.34
C GLU A 166 8.37 12.59 -2.20
N GLU A 167 7.76 11.73 -3.03
CA GLU A 167 6.62 12.08 -3.86
C GLU A 167 5.42 12.56 -3.02
N MET A 168 5.07 11.79 -1.99
CA MET A 168 3.96 12.12 -1.10
C MET A 168 4.21 13.44 -0.34
N TRP A 169 5.41 13.61 0.22
CA TRP A 169 5.78 14.81 0.95
C TRP A 169 5.78 16.04 0.07
N HIS A 170 6.35 15.94 -1.14
CA HIS A 170 6.38 17.05 -2.08
C HIS A 170 4.97 17.49 -2.48
N SER A 171 4.07 16.52 -2.71
CA SER A 171 2.66 16.78 -2.95
C SER A 171 2.03 17.54 -1.77
N ILE A 172 2.20 17.06 -0.53
CA ILE A 172 1.64 17.72 0.67
C ILE A 172 2.18 19.15 0.83
N VAL A 173 3.50 19.35 0.74
CA VAL A 173 4.10 20.70 0.89
C VAL A 173 3.63 21.67 -0.20
N SER A 174 3.38 21.16 -1.40
CA SER A 174 2.86 21.97 -2.51
C SER A 174 1.42 22.44 -2.30
N THR A 175 0.59 21.65 -1.60
CA THR A 175 -0.84 21.95 -1.39
C THR A 175 -1.10 22.77 -0.13
N VAL A 176 -0.25 22.68 0.89
CA VAL A 176 -0.46 23.45 2.13
C VAL A 176 -0.38 24.95 1.89
N SER A 177 -1.37 25.66 2.43
CA SER A 177 -1.50 27.12 2.38
C SER A 177 -1.30 27.73 3.78
N THR A 178 -1.71 28.98 3.99
CA THR A 178 -1.75 29.63 5.31
C THR A 178 -2.98 29.23 6.14
N THR A 179 -3.96 28.56 5.53
CA THR A 179 -5.14 28.04 6.25
C THR A 179 -4.73 26.81 7.05
N PRO A 180 -4.91 26.76 8.38
CA PRO A 180 -4.45 25.64 9.20
C PRO A 180 -4.93 24.28 8.68
N ALA A 181 -3.99 23.37 8.44
CA ALA A 181 -4.30 22.01 8.00
C ALA A 181 -5.05 21.25 9.11
N SER A 182 -5.92 20.32 8.69
CA SER A 182 -6.74 19.48 9.57
C SER A 182 -5.95 18.36 10.24
N SER A 183 -4.81 17.98 9.68
CA SER A 183 -3.96 16.87 10.12
C SER A 183 -2.66 17.35 10.74
N GLU A 184 -2.03 16.48 11.55
CA GLU A 184 -0.74 16.79 12.17
C GLU A 184 0.41 16.82 11.15
N ILE A 185 0.36 15.97 10.11
CA ILE A 185 1.35 15.96 9.02
C ILE A 185 1.24 17.24 8.18
N GLY A 186 0.03 17.65 7.81
CA GLY A 186 -0.21 18.91 7.10
C GLY A 186 0.24 20.12 7.92
N ARG A 187 -0.02 20.14 9.23
CA ARG A 187 0.47 21.20 10.13
C ARG A 187 1.99 21.24 10.22
N LEU A 188 2.64 20.07 10.29
CA LEU A 188 4.09 19.99 10.24
C LEU A 188 4.64 20.55 8.93
N ALA A 189 4.04 20.18 7.79
CA ALA A 189 4.42 20.72 6.48
C ALA A 189 4.26 22.25 6.41
N GLN A 190 3.20 22.81 6.99
CA GLN A 190 3.02 24.27 7.11
C GLN A 190 4.13 24.93 7.92
N LEU A 191 4.48 24.36 9.07
CA LEU A 191 5.55 24.89 9.93
C LEU A 191 6.90 24.85 9.23
N MET A 192 7.23 23.74 8.56
CA MET A 192 8.49 23.58 7.81
C MET A 192 8.57 24.60 6.66
N LYS A 193 7.49 24.74 5.88
CA LYS A 193 7.40 25.73 4.79
C LYS A 193 7.56 27.16 5.30
N ALA A 194 6.91 27.52 6.41
CA ALA A 194 7.04 28.83 7.05
C ALA A 194 8.44 29.10 7.58
N ALA A 195 9.17 28.05 8.00
CA ALA A 195 10.56 28.12 8.45
C ALA A 195 11.58 28.15 7.30
N GLY A 196 11.15 28.05 6.03
CA GLY A 196 12.04 27.98 4.88
C GLY A 196 12.72 26.62 4.71
N ILE A 197 12.15 25.56 5.28
CA ILE A 197 12.62 24.17 5.12
C ILE A 197 11.72 23.51 4.08
N SER A 198 12.22 23.41 2.84
CA SER A 198 11.56 22.73 1.71
C SER A 198 12.26 21.43 1.36
#